data_AF-A0A977LBJ5-F1
#
_entry.id   AF-A0A977LBJ5-F1
#
_cell.length_a   1.000
_cell.length_b   1.000
_cell.length_c   1.000
_cell.angle_alpha   90.00
_cell.angle_beta   90.00
_cell.angle_gamma   90.00
#
_symmetry.space_group_name_H-M   'P 1'
#
loop_
_entity.id
_entity.type
_entity.pdbx_description
1 polymer ?
#
loop_
_entity_poly.entity_id
_entity_poly.type
_entity_poly.pdbx_seq_one_letter_code
_entity_poly.pdbx_strand_id
1 'polypeptide(L)'
;MPQKWRWDQGRLTYFQYENLKAIAHTLRRLEGVEINQKDVDPLRSELESFTGLPFAPSSYRVWRNYKRVFECSFLGTNINDRLYVTDFCKKIVDDTIDVDEYLSLFIPRFRFPFAAFTDYSKSDEIVYPFCAVLKYLLSQFIIGKRPTASLEEVFSLIIGNNCTGLEPIEHYSKLPSTRYSPEGDETRQVREMLIFISQLSILKWHNGALYLDISAKDYEDYNGFSHLTNPIFKQPKELREEEYLSMTSLTGEIVYPFKLQSREIPTDDIFVEGKRTRVTHIKIERSPLLRRLFFEKNPETICDMCVCNTRERYPWTDNLLEVHHILPLSSALLITGEGTSLNDVVGLCPNCHKSVHTFYKNWLNEYKLDDFRSRDEAKEIYVKAKTSIVV
;
A
#
# COMPACT_ATOMS: atom_id res chain seq x y z
N MET A 1 -9.60 -29.19 5.96
CA MET A 1 -8.42 -28.61 5.29
C MET A 1 -8.59 -27.11 5.30
N PRO A 2 -7.53 -26.32 5.54
CA PRO A 2 -7.65 -24.86 5.53
C PRO A 2 -8.21 -24.33 4.22
N GLN A 3 -8.96 -23.23 4.31
CA GLN A 3 -9.46 -22.52 3.13
C GLN A 3 -8.26 -21.92 2.37
N LYS A 4 -8.20 -22.16 1.05
CA LYS A 4 -7.13 -21.63 0.20
C LYS A 4 -7.29 -20.12 0.01
N TRP A 5 -6.27 -19.36 0.38
CA TRP A 5 -6.25 -17.90 0.18
C TRP A 5 -5.89 -17.59 -1.28
N ARG A 6 -6.84 -16.99 -1.99
CA ARG A 6 -6.71 -16.67 -3.41
C ARG A 6 -6.64 -15.18 -3.66
N TRP A 7 -5.93 -14.81 -4.71
CA TRP A 7 -5.73 -13.45 -5.20
C TRP A 7 -5.89 -13.46 -6.73
N ASP A 8 -5.04 -12.73 -7.45
CA ASP A 8 -5.00 -12.58 -8.90
C ASP A 8 -4.04 -13.56 -9.63
N GLN A 9 -4.04 -13.51 -10.95
CA GLN A 9 -3.20 -14.28 -11.86
C GLN A 9 -1.88 -13.56 -12.22
N GLY A 10 -1.15 -13.00 -11.25
CA GLY A 10 0.23 -12.55 -11.47
C GLY A 10 0.39 -11.13 -12.01
N ARG A 11 -0.55 -10.23 -11.73
CA ARG A 11 -0.58 -8.89 -12.35
C ARG A 11 -0.31 -7.76 -11.37
N LEU A 12 0.63 -7.96 -10.45
CA LEU A 12 1.00 -6.99 -9.42
C LEU A 12 1.15 -5.56 -9.92
N THR A 13 1.75 -5.36 -11.11
CA THR A 13 1.90 -4.02 -11.70
C THR A 13 0.57 -3.28 -11.82
N TYR A 14 -0.52 -3.96 -12.17
CA TYR A 14 -1.84 -3.34 -12.31
C TYR A 14 -2.47 -2.97 -10.95
N PHE A 15 -1.99 -3.58 -9.86
CA PHE A 15 -2.41 -3.31 -8.50
C PHE A 15 -1.61 -2.20 -7.80
N GLN A 16 -0.61 -1.62 -8.47
CA GLN A 16 0.02 -0.38 -7.98
C GLN A 16 -1.06 0.70 -7.86
N TYR A 17 -1.14 1.39 -6.71
CA TYR A 17 -2.21 2.32 -6.43
C TYR A 17 -2.37 3.41 -7.50
N GLU A 18 -1.26 3.93 -8.03
CA GLU A 18 -1.28 4.88 -9.15
C GLU A 18 -1.97 4.32 -10.40
N ASN A 19 -1.70 3.05 -10.72
CA ASN A 19 -2.36 2.37 -11.83
C ASN A 19 -3.84 2.10 -11.51
N LEU A 20 -4.18 1.77 -10.26
CA LEU A 20 -5.56 1.61 -9.83
C LEU A 20 -6.35 2.92 -9.94
N LYS A 21 -5.75 4.08 -9.63
CA LYS A 21 -6.37 5.40 -9.86
C LYS A 21 -6.68 5.61 -11.33
N ALA A 22 -5.71 5.40 -12.22
CA ALA A 22 -5.90 5.55 -13.66
C ALA A 22 -6.95 4.57 -14.22
N ILE A 23 -6.95 3.32 -13.73
CA ILE A 23 -7.98 2.33 -14.06
C ILE A 23 -9.35 2.80 -13.55
N ALA A 24 -9.46 3.28 -12.30
CA ALA A 24 -10.71 3.76 -11.71
C ALA A 24 -11.32 4.92 -12.52
N HIS A 25 -10.52 5.92 -12.90
CA HIS A 25 -10.96 7.00 -13.78
C HIS A 25 -11.50 6.48 -15.10
N THR A 26 -10.82 5.50 -15.70
CA THR A 26 -11.24 4.91 -16.96
C THR A 26 -12.55 4.12 -16.81
N LEU A 27 -12.65 3.26 -15.81
CA LEU A 27 -13.84 2.46 -15.55
C LEU A 27 -15.05 3.35 -15.23
N ARG A 28 -14.85 4.43 -14.47
CA ARG A 28 -15.91 5.42 -14.17
C ARG A 28 -16.43 6.10 -15.43
N ARG A 29 -15.56 6.46 -16.38
CA ARG A 29 -15.97 7.03 -17.68
C ARG A 29 -16.74 6.04 -18.55
N LEU A 30 -16.48 4.74 -18.39
CA LEU A 30 -17.10 3.66 -19.15
C LEU A 30 -18.25 2.98 -18.40
N GLU A 31 -18.70 3.53 -17.28
CA GLU A 31 -19.80 2.96 -16.50
C GLU A 31 -21.04 2.74 -17.38
N GLY A 32 -21.63 1.55 -17.26
CA GLY A 32 -22.79 1.15 -18.03
C GLY A 32 -22.50 0.75 -19.48
N VAL A 33 -21.25 0.77 -19.94
CA VAL A 33 -20.91 0.23 -21.27
C VAL A 33 -21.05 -1.29 -21.28
N GLU A 34 -21.63 -1.83 -22.35
CA GLU A 34 -21.76 -3.28 -22.55
C GLU A 34 -20.38 -3.89 -22.82
N ILE A 35 -19.93 -4.82 -21.98
CA ILE A 35 -18.55 -5.31 -21.99
C ILE A 35 -18.36 -6.48 -22.97
N ASN A 36 -19.45 -7.18 -23.29
CA ASN A 36 -19.43 -8.40 -24.09
C ASN A 36 -19.87 -8.19 -25.56
N GLN A 37 -19.74 -6.98 -26.11
CA GLN A 37 -20.08 -6.64 -27.50
C GLN A 37 -19.28 -7.46 -28.53
N LYS A 38 -19.92 -7.92 -29.61
CA LYS A 38 -19.24 -8.68 -30.68
C LYS A 38 -18.17 -7.83 -31.37
N ASP A 39 -16.99 -8.41 -31.62
CA ASP A 39 -15.87 -7.84 -32.40
C ASP A 39 -15.27 -6.50 -31.90
N VAL A 40 -15.75 -5.94 -30.78
CA VAL A 40 -15.24 -4.71 -30.19
C VAL A 40 -14.85 -4.95 -28.73
N ASP A 41 -13.70 -4.43 -28.32
CA ASP A 41 -13.29 -4.34 -26.92
C ASP A 41 -13.45 -2.89 -26.45
N PRO A 42 -14.53 -2.56 -25.72
CA PRO A 42 -14.81 -1.17 -25.35
C PRO A 42 -13.84 -0.62 -24.29
N LEU A 43 -13.06 -1.48 -23.64
CA LEU A 43 -12.19 -1.07 -22.52
C LEU A 43 -10.76 -0.80 -22.98
N ARG A 44 -10.28 -1.56 -23.98
CA ARG A 44 -8.86 -1.60 -24.36
C ARG A 44 -8.24 -0.25 -24.65
N SER A 45 -8.77 0.46 -25.64
CA SER A 45 -8.15 1.71 -26.12
C SER A 45 -8.09 2.77 -25.02
N GLU A 46 -9.16 2.90 -24.22
CA GLU A 46 -9.21 3.86 -23.13
C GLU A 46 -8.24 3.46 -22.01
N LEU A 47 -8.21 2.18 -21.62
CA LEU A 47 -7.33 1.70 -20.57
C LEU A 47 -5.85 1.81 -20.95
N GLU A 48 -5.47 1.41 -22.16
CA GLU A 48 -4.10 1.56 -22.67
C GLU A 48 -3.70 3.05 -22.73
N SER A 49 -4.59 3.92 -23.19
CA SER A 49 -4.32 5.37 -23.28
C SER A 49 -4.17 6.04 -21.90
N PHE A 50 -4.99 5.68 -20.91
CA PHE A 50 -5.00 6.36 -19.61
C PHE A 50 -3.99 5.79 -18.62
N THR A 51 -3.69 4.50 -18.71
CA THR A 51 -2.78 3.84 -17.77
C THR A 51 -1.37 3.65 -18.33
N GLY A 52 -1.21 3.67 -19.67
CA GLY A 52 0.03 3.26 -20.33
C GLY A 52 0.33 1.76 -20.22
N LEU A 53 -0.56 0.96 -19.62
CA LEU A 53 -0.39 -0.48 -19.47
C LEU A 53 -0.92 -1.22 -20.70
N PRO A 54 -0.30 -2.36 -21.09
CA PRO A 54 -0.57 -2.98 -22.39
C PRO A 54 -1.85 -3.84 -22.45
N PHE A 55 -2.45 -4.21 -21.32
CA PHE A 55 -3.60 -5.12 -21.23
C PHE A 55 -3.53 -6.36 -22.16
N ALA A 56 -2.36 -7.01 -22.19
CA ALA A 56 -2.06 -8.11 -23.08
C ALA A 56 -2.77 -9.44 -22.71
N PRO A 57 -2.89 -10.39 -23.65
CA PRO A 57 -2.62 -10.23 -25.07
C PRO A 57 -3.76 -9.48 -25.78
N SER A 58 -3.45 -8.86 -26.92
CA SER A 58 -4.44 -8.18 -27.77
C SER A 58 -5.48 -9.12 -28.38
N SER A 59 -5.18 -10.43 -28.42
CA SER A 59 -6.08 -11.47 -28.95
C SER A 59 -7.25 -11.83 -28.02
N TYR A 60 -7.22 -11.39 -26.76
CA TYR A 60 -8.33 -11.54 -25.81
C TYR A 60 -8.94 -10.18 -25.47
N ARG A 61 -10.21 -10.19 -25.10
CA ARG A 61 -10.83 -8.99 -24.51
C ARG A 61 -10.21 -8.68 -23.15
N VAL A 62 -10.06 -7.40 -22.85
CA VAL A 62 -9.57 -6.92 -21.57
C VAL A 62 -10.41 -7.49 -20.44
N TRP A 63 -11.73 -7.43 -20.51
CA TRP A 63 -12.57 -7.99 -19.44
C TRP A 63 -12.32 -9.46 -19.18
N ARG A 64 -12.25 -10.29 -20.23
CA ARG A 64 -11.99 -11.73 -20.12
C ARG A 64 -10.71 -11.99 -19.34
N ASN A 65 -9.66 -11.22 -19.62
CA ASN A 65 -8.37 -11.47 -19.00
C ASN A 65 -8.24 -10.75 -17.66
N TYR A 66 -8.68 -9.49 -17.54
CA TYR A 66 -8.42 -8.53 -16.44
C TYR A 66 -9.58 -8.29 -15.48
N LYS A 67 -10.74 -8.94 -15.66
CA LYS A 67 -11.86 -8.86 -14.70
C LYS A 67 -11.41 -9.04 -13.25
N ARG A 68 -10.51 -9.99 -12.99
CA ARG A 68 -10.01 -10.26 -11.63
C ARG A 68 -9.20 -9.11 -11.04
N VAL A 69 -8.46 -8.35 -11.86
CA VAL A 69 -7.77 -7.14 -11.40
C VAL A 69 -8.79 -6.12 -10.92
N PHE A 70 -9.82 -5.86 -11.72
CA PHE A 70 -10.88 -4.91 -11.37
C PHE A 70 -11.67 -5.34 -10.14
N GLU A 71 -11.96 -6.64 -10.05
CA GLU A 71 -12.76 -7.16 -8.94
C GLU A 71 -11.97 -7.24 -7.63
N CYS A 72 -10.74 -7.78 -7.64
CA CYS A 72 -9.88 -7.87 -6.46
C CYS A 72 -9.42 -6.51 -5.93
N SER A 73 -9.39 -5.46 -6.75
CA SER A 73 -9.12 -4.08 -6.33
C SER A 73 -10.39 -3.30 -5.95
N PHE A 74 -11.53 -3.96 -5.91
CA PHE A 74 -12.83 -3.36 -5.60
C PHE A 74 -13.26 -2.26 -6.56
N LEU A 75 -12.77 -2.22 -7.81
CA LEU A 75 -13.08 -1.10 -8.72
C LEU A 75 -14.37 -1.33 -9.53
N GLY A 76 -14.63 -2.55 -9.97
CA GLY A 76 -15.80 -2.79 -10.81
C GLY A 76 -16.07 -4.26 -11.07
N THR A 77 -17.31 -4.53 -11.47
CA THR A 77 -17.78 -5.85 -11.89
C THR A 77 -18.70 -5.70 -13.12
N ASN A 78 -19.26 -6.80 -13.59
CA ASN A 78 -20.24 -6.82 -14.67
C ASN A 78 -21.59 -7.24 -14.09
N ILE A 79 -22.63 -6.49 -14.43
CA ILE A 79 -24.02 -6.80 -14.07
C ILE A 79 -24.83 -6.69 -15.35
N ASN A 80 -25.54 -7.76 -15.71
CA ASN A 80 -26.33 -7.83 -16.94
C ASN A 80 -25.56 -7.40 -18.19
N ASP A 81 -24.33 -7.92 -18.36
CA ASP A 81 -23.40 -7.62 -19.46
C ASP A 81 -22.85 -6.17 -19.51
N ARG A 82 -23.17 -5.33 -18.52
CA ARG A 82 -22.71 -3.93 -18.46
C ARG A 82 -21.69 -3.71 -17.36
N LEU A 83 -20.74 -2.81 -17.59
CA LEU A 83 -19.76 -2.41 -16.59
C LEU A 83 -20.47 -1.69 -15.44
N TYR A 84 -20.25 -2.17 -14.22
CA TYR A 84 -20.70 -1.53 -12.99
C TYR A 84 -19.47 -1.12 -12.17
N VAL A 85 -19.44 0.13 -11.72
CA VAL A 85 -18.35 0.64 -10.85
C VAL A 85 -18.83 0.76 -9.41
N THR A 86 -17.98 0.35 -8.48
CA THR A 86 -18.29 0.30 -7.05
C THR A 86 -18.21 1.68 -6.38
N ASP A 87 -18.60 1.75 -5.11
CA ASP A 87 -18.39 2.94 -4.28
C ASP A 87 -16.89 3.24 -4.08
N PHE A 88 -16.01 2.22 -4.08
CA PHE A 88 -14.56 2.40 -4.04
C PHE A 88 -14.02 3.11 -5.28
N CYS A 89 -14.45 2.69 -6.48
CA CYS A 89 -14.04 3.34 -7.72
C CYS A 89 -14.50 4.81 -7.75
N LYS A 90 -15.74 5.07 -7.32
CA LYS A 90 -16.27 6.44 -7.23
C LYS A 90 -15.46 7.25 -6.22
N LYS A 91 -15.19 6.70 -5.04
CA LYS A 91 -14.42 7.39 -4.00
C LYS A 91 -12.99 7.75 -4.45
N ILE A 92 -12.32 6.85 -5.16
CA ILE A 92 -11.00 7.14 -5.73
C ILE A 92 -11.05 8.33 -6.71
N VAL A 93 -12.07 8.37 -7.57
CA VAL A 93 -12.22 9.38 -8.62
C VAL A 93 -12.73 10.72 -8.09
N ASP A 94 -13.70 10.68 -7.18
CA ASP A 94 -14.46 11.84 -6.74
C ASP A 94 -13.79 12.54 -5.54
N ASP A 95 -13.26 11.77 -4.58
CA ASP A 95 -12.66 12.31 -3.33
C ASP A 95 -11.12 12.38 -3.37
N THR A 96 -10.49 11.86 -4.43
CA THR A 96 -9.02 11.86 -4.63
C THR A 96 -8.25 11.33 -3.40
N ILE A 97 -8.67 10.18 -2.88
CA ILE A 97 -8.04 9.57 -1.69
C ILE A 97 -6.63 9.04 -1.99
N ASP A 98 -5.77 8.96 -0.97
CA ASP A 98 -4.46 8.33 -1.10
C ASP A 98 -4.48 6.81 -0.85
N VAL A 99 -3.31 6.16 -0.96
CA VAL A 99 -3.19 4.70 -0.82
C VAL A 99 -3.51 4.21 0.59
N ASP A 100 -3.19 4.99 1.63
CA ASP A 100 -3.46 4.61 3.01
C ASP A 100 -4.96 4.65 3.26
N GLU A 101 -5.62 5.71 2.76
CA GLU A 101 -7.06 5.86 2.85
C GLU A 101 -7.79 4.73 2.09
N TYR A 102 -7.36 4.43 0.86
CA TYR A 102 -7.91 3.33 0.06
C TYR A 102 -7.74 1.97 0.76
N LEU A 103 -6.53 1.65 1.22
CA LEU A 103 -6.26 0.37 1.90
C LEU A 103 -6.95 0.28 3.26
N SER A 104 -7.15 1.39 3.96
CA SER A 104 -7.91 1.42 5.22
C SER A 104 -9.38 1.07 5.04
N LEU A 105 -9.95 1.40 3.87
CA LEU A 105 -11.28 0.97 3.48
C LEU A 105 -11.27 -0.50 3.03
N PHE A 106 -10.27 -0.89 2.26
CA PHE A 106 -10.21 -2.18 1.58
C PHE A 106 -9.97 -3.34 2.55
N ILE A 107 -8.93 -3.24 3.39
CA ILE A 107 -8.42 -4.30 4.27
C ILE A 107 -9.51 -4.92 5.16
N PRO A 108 -10.33 -4.15 5.91
CA PRO A 108 -11.33 -4.74 6.80
C PRO A 108 -12.54 -5.33 6.07
N ARG A 109 -12.67 -5.13 4.75
CA ARG A 109 -13.79 -5.63 3.93
C ARG A 109 -13.43 -6.85 3.10
N PHE A 110 -12.19 -6.94 2.62
CA PHE A 110 -11.78 -8.07 1.78
C PHE A 110 -11.82 -9.37 2.57
N ARG A 111 -12.57 -10.33 2.03
CA ARG A 111 -12.80 -11.62 2.67
C ARG A 111 -13.03 -12.74 1.68
N PHE A 112 -12.75 -13.96 2.12
CA PHE A 112 -13.28 -15.18 1.53
C PHE A 112 -14.58 -15.59 2.23
N PRO A 113 -15.46 -16.35 1.57
CA PRO A 113 -15.48 -16.61 0.12
C PRO A 113 -15.62 -15.30 -0.66
N PHE A 114 -14.83 -15.14 -1.74
CA PHE A 114 -14.78 -13.87 -2.47
C PHE A 114 -15.59 -13.95 -3.76
N ALA A 115 -16.59 -13.06 -3.91
CA ALA A 115 -17.56 -13.10 -4.99
C ALA A 115 -16.96 -12.99 -6.41
N ALA A 116 -15.75 -12.46 -6.55
CA ALA A 116 -15.02 -12.43 -7.83
C ALA A 116 -14.64 -13.82 -8.34
N PHE A 117 -14.52 -14.81 -7.44
CA PHE A 117 -14.10 -16.16 -7.82
C PHE A 117 -15.28 -17.05 -8.20
N THR A 118 -15.04 -17.92 -9.18
CA THR A 118 -16.06 -18.77 -9.80
C THR A 118 -16.66 -19.79 -8.85
N ASP A 119 -15.92 -20.17 -7.81
CA ASP A 119 -16.28 -21.10 -6.76
C ASP A 119 -16.82 -20.42 -5.50
N TYR A 120 -17.33 -19.18 -5.62
CA TYR A 120 -18.03 -18.52 -4.52
C TYR A 120 -19.21 -19.35 -4.03
N SER A 121 -19.27 -19.57 -2.70
CA SER A 121 -20.36 -20.22 -2.01
C SER A 121 -20.63 -19.46 -0.71
N LYS A 122 -21.87 -18.97 -0.52
CA LYS A 122 -22.22 -18.17 0.68
C LYS A 122 -22.10 -18.94 2.01
N SER A 123 -22.10 -20.28 1.94
CA SER A 123 -22.01 -21.17 3.10
C SER A 123 -20.59 -21.45 3.54
N ASP A 124 -19.60 -21.03 2.75
CA ASP A 124 -18.20 -21.22 3.09
C ASP A 124 -17.82 -20.33 4.29
N GLU A 125 -16.82 -20.79 5.05
CA GLU A 125 -16.30 -20.05 6.19
C GLU A 125 -15.77 -18.67 5.75
N ILE A 126 -16.10 -17.66 6.55
CA ILE A 126 -15.67 -16.29 6.30
C ILE A 126 -14.27 -16.09 6.85
N VAL A 127 -13.35 -15.66 6.00
CA VAL A 127 -11.97 -15.36 6.38
C VAL A 127 -11.58 -13.98 5.88
N TYR A 128 -11.12 -13.11 6.78
CA TYR A 128 -10.53 -11.80 6.51
C TYR A 128 -9.00 -11.93 6.56
N PRO A 129 -8.35 -12.33 5.45
CA PRO A 129 -6.94 -12.72 5.46
C PRO A 129 -6.03 -11.56 5.87
N PHE A 130 -6.33 -10.35 5.43
CA PHE A 130 -5.54 -9.16 5.76
C PHE A 130 -5.65 -8.80 7.23
N CYS A 131 -6.85 -8.87 7.81
CA CYS A 131 -7.04 -8.65 9.24
C CYS A 131 -6.27 -9.71 10.04
N ALA A 132 -6.30 -10.98 9.64
CA ALA A 132 -5.54 -12.05 10.31
C ALA A 132 -4.03 -11.79 10.29
N VAL A 133 -3.46 -11.43 9.14
CA VAL A 133 -2.02 -11.12 9.01
C VAL A 133 -1.65 -9.86 9.80
N LEU A 134 -2.46 -8.81 9.75
CA LEU A 134 -2.20 -7.58 10.53
C LEU A 134 -2.28 -7.83 12.03
N LYS A 135 -3.27 -8.59 12.50
CA LYS A 135 -3.36 -8.98 13.92
C LYS A 135 -2.16 -9.81 14.34
N TYR A 136 -1.65 -10.69 13.48
CA TYR A 136 -0.41 -11.40 13.74
C TYR A 136 0.78 -10.45 13.88
N LEU A 137 1.01 -9.54 12.92
CA LEU A 137 2.09 -8.56 12.98
C LEU A 137 2.02 -7.68 14.23
N LEU A 138 0.83 -7.15 14.55
CA LEU A 138 0.60 -6.34 15.74
C LEU A 138 0.78 -7.16 17.03
N SER A 139 0.38 -8.43 17.05
CA SER A 139 0.62 -9.30 18.21
C SER A 139 2.12 -9.46 18.48
N GLN A 140 2.95 -9.61 17.44
CA GLN A 140 4.40 -9.71 17.58
C GLN A 140 4.99 -8.37 18.07
N PHE A 141 4.50 -7.25 17.56
CA PHE A 141 4.89 -5.91 18.00
C PHE A 141 4.60 -5.69 19.50
N ILE A 142 3.39 -6.03 19.95
CA ILE A 142 2.94 -5.85 21.35
C ILE A 142 3.81 -6.65 22.33
N ILE A 143 4.22 -7.86 21.95
CA ILE A 143 5.08 -8.71 22.80
C ILE A 143 6.58 -8.40 22.66
N GLY A 144 6.94 -7.32 21.97
CA GLY A 144 8.33 -6.88 21.79
C GLY A 144 9.16 -7.74 20.86
N LYS A 145 8.54 -8.61 20.05
CA LYS A 145 9.21 -9.35 18.98
C LYS A 145 9.26 -8.49 17.71
N ARG A 146 10.14 -8.88 16.78
CA ARG A 146 10.18 -8.26 15.45
C ARG A 146 8.85 -8.54 14.73
N PRO A 147 8.08 -7.52 14.33
CA PRO A 147 6.78 -7.74 13.71
C PRO A 147 6.95 -8.02 12.22
N THR A 148 7.15 -9.29 11.92
CA THR A 148 7.36 -9.83 10.57
C THR A 148 6.43 -11.02 10.34
N ALA A 149 6.04 -11.25 9.09
CA ALA A 149 5.27 -12.39 8.65
C ALA A 149 5.86 -12.90 7.32
N SER A 150 6.73 -13.90 7.40
CA SER A 150 7.20 -14.64 6.23
C SER A 150 6.09 -15.49 5.62
N LEU A 151 6.25 -15.91 4.36
CA LEU A 151 5.30 -16.83 3.73
C LEU A 151 5.16 -18.13 4.54
N GLU A 152 6.26 -18.67 5.06
CA GLU A 152 6.25 -19.87 5.90
C GLU A 152 5.43 -19.66 7.18
N GLU A 153 5.58 -18.52 7.86
CA GLU A 153 4.79 -18.19 9.04
C GLU A 153 3.31 -18.02 8.70
N VAL A 154 2.98 -17.36 7.59
CA VAL A 154 1.58 -17.20 7.15
C VAL A 154 0.94 -18.56 6.88
N PHE A 155 1.63 -19.47 6.20
CA PHE A 155 1.10 -20.82 5.94
C PHE A 155 1.03 -21.68 7.21
N SER A 156 2.12 -21.75 7.98
CA SER A 156 2.23 -22.68 9.10
C SER A 156 1.52 -22.20 10.37
N LEU A 157 1.44 -20.89 10.61
CA LEU A 157 0.85 -20.30 11.82
C LEU A 157 -0.56 -19.76 11.59
N ILE A 158 -0.84 -19.11 10.47
CA ILE A 158 -2.13 -18.43 10.25
C ILE A 158 -3.10 -19.35 9.51
N ILE A 159 -2.77 -19.71 8.26
CA ILE A 159 -3.62 -20.55 7.42
C ILE A 159 -3.75 -21.95 8.03
N GLY A 160 -2.64 -22.54 8.46
CA GLY A 160 -2.63 -23.89 9.03
C GLY A 160 -3.43 -24.04 10.33
N ASN A 161 -3.62 -22.96 11.10
CA ASN A 161 -4.50 -22.93 12.27
C ASN A 161 -5.94 -22.50 11.95
N ASN A 162 -6.29 -22.28 10.68
CA ASN A 162 -7.60 -21.81 10.22
C ASN A 162 -8.00 -20.46 10.83
N CYS A 163 -7.05 -19.53 10.99
CA CYS A 163 -7.37 -18.19 11.46
C CYS A 163 -8.27 -17.46 10.45
N THR A 164 -9.38 -16.92 10.95
CA THR A 164 -10.41 -16.22 10.18
C THR A 164 -10.20 -14.71 10.14
N GLY A 165 -9.34 -14.17 11.00
CA GLY A 165 -9.22 -12.72 11.18
C GLY A 165 -10.27 -12.13 12.12
N LEU A 166 -11.20 -12.95 12.64
CA LEU A 166 -12.20 -12.54 13.65
C LEU A 166 -11.67 -12.72 15.09
N GLU A 167 -10.63 -13.52 15.27
CA GLU A 167 -10.03 -13.78 16.58
C GLU A 167 -9.44 -12.50 17.19
N PRO A 168 -9.41 -12.37 18.52
CA PRO A 168 -8.75 -11.24 19.18
C PRO A 168 -7.23 -11.27 18.94
N ILE A 169 -6.54 -10.12 19.02
CA ILE A 169 -5.10 -10.00 18.69
C ILE A 169 -4.25 -10.95 19.56
N GLU A 170 -4.63 -11.17 20.82
CA GLU A 170 -3.93 -12.02 21.77
C GLU A 170 -3.87 -13.49 21.32
N HIS A 171 -4.84 -13.93 20.51
CA HIS A 171 -4.85 -15.27 19.91
C HIS A 171 -3.59 -15.51 19.08
N TYR A 172 -3.17 -14.51 18.30
CA TYR A 172 -2.10 -14.63 17.32
C TYR A 172 -0.71 -14.80 17.95
N SER A 173 -0.52 -14.29 19.17
CA SER A 173 0.74 -14.45 19.92
C SER A 173 1.02 -15.89 20.37
N LYS A 174 0.01 -16.76 20.33
CA LYS A 174 0.04 -18.13 20.88
C LYS A 174 -0.13 -19.21 19.82
N LEU A 175 -0.10 -18.85 18.54
CA LEU A 175 -0.33 -19.80 17.45
C LEU A 175 0.76 -20.88 17.41
N PRO A 176 0.40 -22.17 17.45
CA PRO A 176 1.38 -23.24 17.26
C PRO A 176 1.74 -23.35 15.77
N SER A 177 2.99 -23.72 15.47
CA SER A 177 3.37 -24.07 14.10
C SER A 177 2.71 -25.39 13.69
N THR A 178 2.05 -25.37 12.53
CA THR A 178 1.42 -26.55 11.93
C THR A 178 2.28 -27.12 10.81
N ARG A 179 1.92 -28.31 10.32
CA ARG A 179 2.57 -28.94 9.15
C ARG A 179 1.95 -28.51 7.82
N TYR A 180 1.05 -27.52 7.83
CA TYR A 180 0.41 -27.07 6.60
C TYR A 180 1.46 -26.52 5.64
N SER A 181 1.48 -27.06 4.44
CA SER A 181 2.39 -26.67 3.37
C SER A 181 1.57 -26.24 2.16
N PRO A 182 1.94 -25.14 1.50
CA PRO A 182 1.19 -24.66 0.35
C PRO A 182 1.27 -25.62 -0.83
N GLU A 183 0.19 -25.71 -1.60
CA GLU A 183 0.12 -26.51 -2.82
C GLU A 183 -0.12 -25.66 -4.07
N GLY A 184 0.45 -26.09 -5.21
CA GLY A 184 0.20 -25.44 -6.49
C GLY A 184 0.63 -23.97 -6.51
N ASP A 185 -0.32 -23.07 -6.78
CA ASP A 185 -0.05 -21.63 -6.88
C ASP A 185 -0.31 -20.85 -5.58
N GLU A 186 -0.66 -21.50 -4.47
CA GLU A 186 -0.99 -20.86 -3.19
C GLU A 186 0.11 -19.91 -2.70
N THR A 187 1.38 -20.33 -2.78
CA THR A 187 2.51 -19.48 -2.39
C THR A 187 2.54 -18.17 -3.17
N ARG A 188 2.28 -18.22 -4.48
CA ARG A 188 2.23 -17.04 -5.34
C ARG A 188 1.03 -16.17 -4.97
N GLN A 189 -0.14 -16.77 -4.80
CA GLN A 189 -1.39 -16.07 -4.47
C GLN A 189 -1.25 -15.28 -3.16
N VAL A 190 -0.78 -15.94 -2.09
CA VAL A 190 -0.55 -15.29 -0.79
C VAL A 190 0.54 -14.24 -0.89
N ARG A 191 1.66 -14.53 -1.57
CA ARG A 191 2.73 -13.55 -1.77
C ARG A 191 2.23 -12.27 -2.45
N GLU A 192 1.51 -12.39 -3.55
CA GLU A 192 1.01 -11.22 -4.28
C GLU A 192 -0.01 -10.43 -3.47
N MET A 193 -0.87 -11.12 -2.72
CA MET A 193 -1.80 -10.51 -1.79
C MET A 193 -1.08 -9.68 -0.71
N LEU A 194 0.01 -10.21 -0.12
CA LEU A 194 0.81 -9.50 0.87
C LEU A 194 1.63 -8.35 0.27
N ILE A 195 2.15 -8.51 -0.94
CA ILE A 195 2.82 -7.43 -1.67
C ILE A 195 1.83 -6.29 -1.94
N PHE A 196 0.60 -6.59 -2.36
CA PHE A 196 -0.42 -5.59 -2.63
C PHE A 196 -0.70 -4.70 -1.42
N ILE A 197 -0.93 -5.28 -0.23
CA ILE A 197 -1.17 -4.48 0.99
C ILE A 197 0.08 -3.81 1.54
N SER A 198 1.29 -4.22 1.13
CA SER A 198 2.53 -3.55 1.52
C SER A 198 2.68 -2.12 0.98
N GLN A 199 1.73 -1.69 0.12
CA GLN A 199 1.60 -0.29 -0.28
C GLN A 199 1.09 0.61 0.84
N LEU A 200 0.47 0.04 1.89
CA LEU A 200 0.11 0.75 3.11
C LEU A 200 1.39 1.27 3.78
N SER A 201 1.42 2.53 4.19
CA SER A 201 2.61 3.21 4.68
C SER A 201 3.29 2.53 5.87
N ILE A 202 2.53 1.80 6.69
CA ILE A 202 3.03 1.04 7.85
C ILE A 202 3.54 -0.36 7.52
N LEU A 203 3.45 -0.80 6.26
CA LEU A 203 3.84 -2.13 5.83
C LEU A 203 4.98 -2.09 4.81
N LYS A 204 5.85 -3.10 4.82
CA LYS A 204 6.95 -3.24 3.85
C LYS A 204 7.13 -4.71 3.48
N TRP A 205 7.20 -5.02 2.19
CA TRP A 205 7.54 -6.37 1.74
C TRP A 205 9.02 -6.45 1.38
N HIS A 206 9.76 -7.35 2.03
CA HIS A 206 11.18 -7.53 1.80
C HIS A 206 11.61 -8.97 2.08
N ASN A 207 12.48 -9.53 1.24
CA ASN A 207 13.06 -10.88 1.38
C ASN A 207 12.03 -11.98 1.72
N GLY A 208 10.87 -11.96 1.06
CA GLY A 208 9.84 -12.98 1.25
C GLY A 208 8.99 -12.84 2.52
N ALA A 209 9.07 -11.70 3.21
CA ALA A 209 8.29 -11.40 4.40
C ALA A 209 7.66 -10.01 4.35
N LEU A 210 6.49 -9.91 4.99
CA LEU A 210 5.81 -8.65 5.27
C LEU A 210 6.25 -8.14 6.65
N TYR A 211 6.67 -6.89 6.73
CA TYR A 211 7.06 -6.24 7.97
C TYR A 211 6.07 -5.14 8.32
N LEU A 212 5.81 -4.98 9.61
CA LEU A 212 5.12 -3.82 10.17
C LEU A 212 6.18 -2.81 10.65
N ASP A 213 6.07 -1.58 10.17
CA ASP A 213 7.01 -0.51 10.45
C ASP A 213 6.29 0.66 11.12
N ILE A 214 6.10 0.53 12.43
CA ILE A 214 5.43 1.50 13.29
C ILE A 214 6.24 1.74 14.56
N SER A 215 6.02 2.89 15.19
CA SER A 215 6.51 3.19 16.54
C SER A 215 5.42 2.92 17.59
N ALA A 216 5.81 2.87 18.88
CA ALA A 216 4.85 2.79 19.99
C ALA A 216 3.88 3.99 19.97
N LYS A 217 4.36 5.17 19.59
CA LYS A 217 3.53 6.37 19.45
C LYS A 217 2.48 6.21 18.35
N ASP A 218 2.81 5.63 17.19
CA ASP A 218 1.78 5.39 16.15
C ASP A 218 0.72 4.44 16.67
N TYR A 219 1.15 3.37 17.34
CA TYR A 219 0.23 2.38 17.87
C TYR A 219 -0.77 3.04 18.84
N GLU A 220 -0.31 3.97 19.68
CA GLU A 220 -1.17 4.77 20.56
C GLU A 220 -2.05 5.77 19.79
N ASP A 221 -1.45 6.61 18.95
CA ASP A 221 -2.13 7.66 18.18
C ASP A 221 -3.27 7.12 17.30
N TYR A 222 -3.08 5.93 16.73
CA TYR A 222 -4.03 5.29 15.83
C TYR A 222 -4.86 4.17 16.50
N ASN A 223 -4.95 4.19 17.84
CA ASN A 223 -5.77 3.26 18.64
C ASN A 223 -5.56 1.79 18.24
N GLY A 224 -4.29 1.38 18.24
CA GLY A 224 -3.82 0.04 17.90
C GLY A 224 -4.12 -0.38 16.45
N PHE A 225 -4.42 0.56 15.55
CA PHE A 225 -4.88 0.28 14.19
C PHE A 225 -6.16 -0.56 14.14
N SER A 226 -7.01 -0.44 15.15
CA SER A 226 -8.26 -1.19 15.28
C SER A 226 -9.17 -1.10 14.05
N HIS A 227 -9.15 0.03 13.35
CA HIS A 227 -9.90 0.23 12.10
C HIS A 227 -9.43 -0.67 10.94
N LEU A 228 -8.15 -1.09 10.91
CA LEU A 228 -7.64 -2.05 9.92
C LEU A 228 -7.89 -3.50 10.35
N THR A 229 -7.77 -3.76 11.66
CA THR A 229 -7.82 -5.13 12.17
C THR A 229 -9.23 -5.63 12.46
N ASN A 230 -10.21 -4.74 12.64
CA ASN A 230 -11.57 -5.13 12.93
C ASN A 230 -12.36 -5.30 11.62
N PRO A 231 -12.76 -6.54 11.27
CA PRO A 231 -13.49 -6.77 10.04
C PRO A 231 -14.83 -6.04 10.01
N ILE A 232 -15.19 -5.52 8.84
CA ILE A 232 -16.51 -4.96 8.57
C ILE A 232 -17.39 -6.11 8.08
N PHE A 233 -18.09 -6.71 9.03
CA PHE A 233 -18.95 -7.85 8.75
C PHE A 233 -20.25 -7.41 8.04
N LYS A 234 -20.49 -8.02 6.88
CA LYS A 234 -21.79 -8.03 6.20
C LYS A 234 -22.24 -9.47 5.99
N GLN A 235 -23.55 -9.73 6.10
CA GLN A 235 -24.05 -11.08 5.83
C GLN A 235 -23.86 -11.43 4.34
N PRO A 236 -23.21 -12.57 4.01
CA PRO A 236 -23.03 -13.00 2.62
C PRO A 236 -24.35 -13.15 1.86
N LYS A 237 -24.37 -12.76 0.58
CA LYS A 237 -25.52 -12.90 -0.32
C LYS A 237 -25.45 -14.17 -1.17
N GLU A 238 -26.59 -14.66 -1.64
CA GLU A 238 -26.63 -15.82 -2.54
C GLU A 238 -26.05 -15.49 -3.91
N LEU A 239 -26.50 -14.37 -4.49
CA LEU A 239 -26.05 -13.93 -5.80
C LEU A 239 -24.68 -13.24 -5.67
N ARG A 240 -23.72 -13.67 -6.51
CA ARG A 240 -22.35 -13.14 -6.52
C ARG A 240 -22.31 -11.64 -6.75
N GLU A 241 -23.14 -11.13 -7.65
CA GLU A 241 -23.22 -9.71 -7.95
C GLU A 241 -23.71 -8.91 -6.73
N GLU A 242 -24.77 -9.37 -6.07
CA GLU A 242 -25.28 -8.76 -4.83
C GLU A 242 -24.26 -8.81 -3.70
N GLU A 243 -23.54 -9.93 -3.55
CA GLU A 243 -22.47 -10.05 -2.55
C GLU A 243 -21.35 -9.05 -2.84
N TYR A 244 -20.90 -8.99 -4.09
CA TYR A 244 -19.83 -8.10 -4.49
C TYR A 244 -20.20 -6.62 -4.24
N LEU A 245 -21.41 -6.22 -4.60
CA LEU A 245 -21.91 -4.87 -4.32
C LEU A 245 -22.05 -4.59 -2.81
N SER A 246 -22.56 -5.55 -2.05
CA SER A 246 -22.70 -5.44 -0.60
C SER A 246 -21.35 -5.20 0.09
N MET A 247 -20.36 -6.04 -0.23
CA MET A 247 -19.00 -5.99 0.31
C MET A 247 -18.24 -4.72 -0.10
N THR A 248 -18.46 -4.22 -1.32
CA THR A 248 -17.79 -3.02 -1.84
C THR A 248 -18.54 -1.72 -1.59
N SER A 249 -19.70 -1.77 -0.91
CA SER A 249 -20.44 -0.56 -0.57
C SER A 249 -19.83 0.20 0.60
N LEU A 250 -19.74 1.52 0.45
CA LEU A 250 -19.30 2.48 1.45
C LEU A 250 -20.46 3.26 2.08
N THR A 251 -21.69 2.98 1.66
CA THR A 251 -22.88 3.73 2.09
C THR A 251 -23.22 3.41 3.55
N GLY A 252 -23.45 4.45 4.35
CA GLY A 252 -23.94 4.32 5.74
C GLY A 252 -22.86 3.97 6.77
N GLU A 253 -21.59 3.93 6.38
CA GLU A 253 -20.48 3.60 7.28
C GLU A 253 -19.63 4.83 7.56
N ILE A 254 -19.48 5.19 8.84
CA ILE A 254 -18.49 6.19 9.27
C ILE A 254 -17.14 5.51 9.20
N VAL A 255 -16.46 5.67 8.07
CA VAL A 255 -15.06 5.24 7.95
C VAL A 255 -14.19 6.44 8.27
N TYR A 256 -13.30 6.27 9.24
CA TYR A 256 -12.19 7.18 9.46
C TYR A 256 -11.04 6.69 8.57
N PRO A 257 -10.83 7.30 7.39
CA PRO A 257 -9.74 6.90 6.53
C PRO A 257 -8.43 7.15 7.29
N PHE A 258 -7.58 6.13 7.32
CA PHE A 258 -6.26 6.25 7.93
C PHE A 258 -5.32 6.93 6.96
N LYS A 259 -4.57 7.90 7.48
CA LYS A 259 -3.47 8.54 6.79
C LYS A 259 -2.35 8.73 7.79
N LEU A 260 -1.21 8.09 7.53
CA LEU A 260 -0.06 8.23 8.41
C LEU A 260 0.51 9.65 8.27
N GLN A 261 0.42 10.46 9.32
CA GLN A 261 0.95 11.83 9.26
C GLN A 261 2.47 11.82 9.06
N SER A 262 2.97 12.74 8.24
CA SER A 262 4.41 12.91 8.04
C SER A 262 5.05 13.41 9.33
N ARG A 263 6.08 12.68 9.79
CA ARG A 263 6.92 13.04 10.93
C ARG A 263 8.06 14.01 10.59
N GLU A 264 8.16 14.41 9.32
CA GLU A 264 9.28 15.22 8.82
C GLU A 264 9.09 16.73 8.99
N ILE A 265 7.90 17.18 9.39
CA ILE A 265 7.64 18.60 9.60
C ILE A 265 8.33 19.02 10.91
N PRO A 266 9.34 19.90 10.88
CA PRO A 266 9.85 20.52 12.09
C PRO A 266 8.68 21.23 12.75
N THR A 267 8.40 20.94 14.02
CA THR A 267 7.68 21.93 14.83
C THR A 267 8.58 23.15 14.84
N ASP A 268 8.17 24.21 14.15
CA ASP A 268 8.71 25.55 14.39
C ASP A 268 8.24 25.98 15.77
N ASP A 269 8.87 25.40 16.81
CA ASP A 269 8.69 25.87 18.17
C ASP A 269 9.20 27.30 18.20
N ILE A 270 8.30 28.22 18.52
CA ILE A 270 8.59 29.65 18.65
C ILE A 270 9.64 29.79 19.76
N PHE A 271 10.87 30.09 19.34
CA PHE A 271 11.96 30.37 20.27
C PHE A 271 11.70 31.70 20.97
N VAL A 272 11.54 31.65 22.29
CA VAL A 272 11.81 32.81 23.15
C VAL A 272 13.28 32.71 23.55
N GLU A 273 14.12 33.50 22.90
CA GLU A 273 15.54 33.62 23.21
C GLU A 273 15.70 33.96 24.71
N GLY A 274 16.33 33.06 25.49
CA GLY A 274 16.73 33.37 26.87
C GLY A 274 16.42 32.35 27.97
N LYS A 275 15.69 31.26 27.71
CA LYS A 275 15.53 30.16 28.69
C LYS A 275 16.09 28.86 28.15
N ARG A 276 17.10 28.31 28.83
CA ARG A 276 17.70 26.99 28.53
C ARG A 276 16.70 25.88 28.91
N THR A 277 15.71 25.66 28.06
CA THR A 277 14.97 24.41 28.01
C THR A 277 15.69 23.53 27.00
N ARG A 278 16.23 22.39 27.44
CA ARG A 278 16.86 21.41 26.55
C ARG A 278 15.73 20.69 25.81
N VAL A 279 15.20 21.33 24.78
CA VAL A 279 14.26 20.69 23.85
C VAL A 279 15.09 19.81 22.94
N THR A 280 15.03 18.50 23.16
CA THR A 280 15.55 17.55 22.18
C THR A 280 14.62 17.60 20.97
N HIS A 281 15.03 18.30 19.91
CA HIS A 281 14.47 18.15 18.57
C HIS A 281 14.75 16.71 18.12
N ILE A 282 13.93 15.74 18.56
CA ILE A 282 14.01 14.38 18.06
C ILE A 282 13.15 14.36 16.81
N LYS A 283 13.77 14.53 15.65
CA LYS A 283 13.17 14.19 14.36
C LYS A 283 12.95 12.67 14.37
N ILE A 284 11.71 12.23 14.55
CA ILE A 284 11.37 10.81 14.52
C ILE A 284 11.27 10.42 13.04
N GLU A 285 12.18 9.57 12.58
CA GLU A 285 12.15 9.04 11.21
C GLU A 285 10.89 8.21 10.96
N ARG A 286 10.23 8.39 9.80
CA ARG A 286 8.92 7.76 9.50
C ARG A 286 9.00 6.24 9.37
N SER A 287 10.11 5.71 8.86
CA SER A 287 10.25 4.29 8.51
C SER A 287 11.66 3.79 8.86
N PRO A 288 11.94 3.50 10.15
CA PRO A 288 13.25 2.97 10.58
C PRO A 288 13.66 1.70 9.85
N LEU A 289 12.70 0.85 9.48
CA LEU A 289 12.99 -0.34 8.68
C LEU A 289 13.45 0.03 7.27
N LEU A 290 12.75 0.94 6.58
CA LEU A 290 13.14 1.37 5.24
C LEU A 290 14.52 2.02 5.25
N ARG A 291 14.84 2.84 6.26
CA ARG A 291 16.18 3.38 6.48
C ARG A 291 17.22 2.26 6.53
N ARG A 292 16.98 1.29 7.40
CA ARG A 292 17.90 0.17 7.59
C ARG A 292 18.10 -0.61 6.29
N LEU A 293 17.02 -0.95 5.58
CA LEU A 293 17.08 -1.66 4.30
C LEU A 293 17.82 -0.87 3.22
N PHE A 294 17.65 0.45 3.19
CA PHE A 294 18.35 1.34 2.27
C PHE A 294 19.87 1.32 2.50
N PHE A 295 20.32 1.49 3.76
CA PHE A 295 21.75 1.51 4.08
C PHE A 295 22.40 0.12 4.09
N GLU A 296 21.63 -0.96 4.25
CA GLU A 296 22.13 -2.33 4.02
C GLU A 296 22.51 -2.54 2.53
N LYS A 297 21.75 -1.95 1.59
CA LYS A 297 22.08 -2.02 0.14
C LYS A 297 23.06 -0.93 -0.31
N ASN A 298 23.04 0.24 0.33
CA ASN A 298 23.86 1.41 -0.01
C ASN A 298 24.70 1.80 1.21
N PRO A 299 25.83 1.12 1.47
CA PRO A 299 26.66 1.39 2.64
C PRO A 299 27.46 2.70 2.53
N GLU A 300 27.48 3.30 1.35
CA GLU A 300 28.16 4.58 1.10
C GLU A 300 27.47 5.74 1.83
N THR A 301 28.26 6.68 2.32
CA THR A 301 27.79 7.86 3.07
C THR A 301 27.87 9.15 2.25
N ILE A 302 27.74 9.00 0.94
CA ILE A 302 27.78 10.07 -0.06
C ILE A 302 26.35 10.59 -0.27
N CYS A 303 26.15 11.90 -0.09
CA CYS A 303 24.86 12.53 -0.35
C CYS A 303 24.54 12.51 -1.84
N ASP A 304 23.34 12.04 -2.23
CA ASP A 304 22.96 12.00 -3.65
C ASP A 304 22.93 13.39 -4.30
N MET A 305 22.63 14.43 -3.52
CA MET A 305 22.51 15.80 -4.01
C MET A 305 23.84 16.54 -4.13
N CYS A 306 24.54 16.78 -3.02
CA CYS A 306 25.78 17.56 -3.03
C CYS A 306 27.05 16.72 -3.21
N VAL A 307 26.92 15.40 -3.35
CA VAL A 307 28.03 14.44 -3.53
C VAL A 307 29.04 14.47 -2.36
N CYS A 308 28.70 15.15 -1.26
CA CYS A 308 29.54 15.22 -0.07
C CYS A 308 29.58 13.85 0.61
N ASN A 309 30.78 13.31 0.81
CA ASN A 309 31.01 12.19 1.72
C ASN A 309 30.87 12.69 3.16
N THR A 310 29.79 12.30 3.84
CA THR A 310 29.50 12.78 5.19
C THR A 310 30.43 12.18 6.25
N ARG A 311 30.95 10.97 6.03
CA ARG A 311 31.91 10.33 6.95
C ARG A 311 33.27 11.01 6.89
N GLU A 312 33.72 11.41 5.71
CA GLU A 312 34.97 12.19 5.55
C GLU A 312 34.83 13.60 6.13
N ARG A 313 33.70 14.27 5.84
CA ARG A 313 33.45 15.63 6.33
C ARG A 313 33.23 15.69 7.84
N TYR A 314 32.61 14.65 8.42
CA TYR A 314 32.28 14.55 9.84
C TYR A 314 32.73 13.19 10.42
N PRO A 315 34.04 13.00 10.67
CA PRO A 315 34.61 11.70 11.06
C PRO A 315 34.11 11.12 12.39
N TRP A 316 33.46 11.94 13.21
CA TRP A 316 32.85 11.53 14.48
C TRP A 316 31.40 11.03 14.33
N THR A 317 30.89 10.92 13.10
CA THR A 317 29.56 10.37 12.81
C THR A 317 29.68 9.10 11.98
N ASP A 318 28.94 8.05 12.34
CA ASP A 318 28.95 6.79 11.59
C ASP A 318 28.21 6.93 10.26
N ASN A 319 27.04 7.57 10.27
CA ASN A 319 26.24 7.88 9.08
C ASN A 319 25.32 9.08 9.37
N LEU A 320 25.52 10.18 8.65
CA LEU A 320 24.73 11.41 8.79
C LEU A 320 23.62 11.52 7.72
N LEU A 321 23.55 10.60 6.76
CA LEU A 321 22.53 10.64 5.72
C LEU A 321 21.14 10.32 6.28
N GLU A 322 20.15 11.01 5.75
CA GLU A 322 18.72 10.80 5.96
C GLU A 322 18.12 10.21 4.69
N VAL A 323 17.25 9.20 4.83
CA VAL A 323 16.55 8.63 3.67
C VAL A 323 15.42 9.57 3.27
N HIS A 324 15.48 10.05 2.03
CA HIS A 324 14.50 10.94 1.43
C HIS A 324 13.70 10.20 0.37
N HIS A 325 12.38 10.38 0.38
CA HIS A 325 11.51 9.86 -0.67
C HIS A 325 11.49 10.85 -1.83
N ILE A 326 11.85 10.38 -3.03
CA ILE A 326 11.80 11.22 -4.24
C ILE A 326 10.35 11.59 -4.56
N LEU A 327 9.45 10.63 -4.35
CA LEU A 327 8.01 10.81 -4.51
C LEU A 327 7.40 11.42 -3.23
N PRO A 328 6.26 12.12 -3.34
CA PRO A 328 5.48 12.55 -2.20
C PRO A 328 5.22 11.39 -1.25
N LEU A 329 5.20 11.68 0.04
CA LEU A 329 4.93 10.70 1.09
C LEU A 329 3.52 10.08 1.03
N SER A 330 2.62 10.69 0.26
CA SER A 330 1.28 10.20 -0.13
C SER A 330 1.33 9.12 -1.22
N SER A 331 2.43 9.04 -1.97
CA SER A 331 2.62 8.08 -3.04
C SER A 331 3.12 6.74 -2.49
N ALA A 332 2.44 5.66 -2.87
CA ALA A 332 2.91 4.31 -2.56
C ALA A 332 4.28 4.05 -3.20
N LEU A 333 5.19 3.42 -2.44
CA LEU A 333 6.41 2.85 -2.99
C LEU A 333 6.05 1.85 -4.10
N LEU A 334 6.91 1.74 -5.12
CA LEU A 334 6.67 0.77 -6.20
C LEU A 334 6.68 -0.66 -5.63
N ILE A 335 5.63 -1.42 -5.92
CA ILE A 335 5.58 -2.85 -5.65
C ILE A 335 6.00 -3.65 -6.88
N THR A 336 6.96 -4.55 -6.69
CA THR A 336 7.44 -5.46 -7.72
C THR A 336 7.28 -6.90 -7.24
N GLY A 337 7.50 -7.88 -8.13
CA GLY A 337 7.57 -9.30 -7.72
C GLY A 337 8.65 -9.59 -6.67
N GLU A 338 9.67 -8.73 -6.56
CA GLU A 338 10.74 -8.82 -5.57
C GLU A 338 10.43 -8.07 -4.26
N GLY A 339 9.41 -7.20 -4.26
CA GLY A 339 8.95 -6.46 -3.09
C GLY A 339 8.86 -4.95 -3.24
N THR A 340 8.91 -4.27 -2.09
CA THR A 340 8.96 -2.82 -1.98
C THR A 340 10.25 -2.30 -2.60
N SER A 341 10.14 -1.47 -3.63
CA SER A 341 11.30 -0.90 -4.32
C SER A 341 11.99 0.18 -3.46
N LEU A 342 13.33 0.14 -3.44
CA LEU A 342 14.16 1.18 -2.85
C LEU A 342 14.58 2.24 -3.87
N ASN A 343 14.17 2.11 -5.14
CA ASN A 343 14.55 3.06 -6.20
C ASN A 343 13.84 4.41 -6.09
N ASP A 344 12.82 4.50 -5.24
CA ASP A 344 12.06 5.73 -4.98
C ASP A 344 12.58 6.49 -3.74
N VAL A 345 13.70 6.06 -3.17
CA VAL A 345 14.35 6.70 -2.02
C VAL A 345 15.85 6.92 -2.25
N VAL A 346 16.40 7.96 -1.63
CA VAL A 346 17.80 8.39 -1.77
C VAL A 346 18.38 8.84 -0.43
N GLY A 347 19.71 8.73 -0.28
CA GLY A 347 20.42 9.20 0.91
C GLY A 347 20.84 10.68 0.77
N LEU A 348 20.32 11.55 1.63
CA LEU A 348 20.64 12.99 1.63
C LEU A 348 21.27 13.44 2.94
N CYS A 349 22.25 14.35 2.89
CA CYS A 349 22.70 15.00 4.12
C CYS A 349 21.59 15.92 4.69
N PRO A 350 21.61 16.25 6.00
CA PRO A 350 20.53 17.03 6.62
C PRO A 350 20.26 18.38 5.94
N ASN A 351 21.30 19.02 5.42
CA ASN A 351 21.19 20.28 4.68
C ASN A 351 20.46 20.09 3.34
N CYS A 352 20.88 19.10 2.54
CA CYS A 352 20.25 18.82 1.25
C CYS A 352 18.81 18.33 1.44
N HIS A 353 18.56 17.52 2.47
CA HIS A 353 17.21 17.04 2.77
C HIS A 353 16.26 18.19 3.12
N LYS A 354 16.67 19.13 3.98
CA LYS A 354 15.87 20.33 4.28
C LYS A 354 15.71 21.23 3.05
N SER A 355 16.77 21.37 2.25
CA SER A 355 16.79 22.21 1.05
C SER A 355 15.82 21.71 -0.02
N VAL A 356 15.78 20.39 -0.29
CA VAL A 356 14.89 19.84 -1.33
C VAL A 356 13.42 20.01 -0.97
N HIS A 357 13.04 19.79 0.30
CA HIS A 357 11.68 20.04 0.77
C HIS A 357 11.28 21.51 0.62
N THR A 358 12.22 22.43 0.85
CA THR A 358 11.99 23.86 0.61
C THR A 358 11.80 24.16 -0.88
N PHE A 359 12.61 23.53 -1.75
CA PHE A 359 12.48 23.64 -3.19
C PHE A 359 11.11 23.14 -3.68
N TYR A 360 10.66 21.97 -3.22
CA TYR A 360 9.35 21.41 -3.54
C TYR A 360 8.21 22.34 -3.12
N LYS A 361 8.24 22.85 -1.89
CA LYS A 361 7.23 23.80 -1.40
C LYS A 361 7.16 25.05 -2.28
N ASN A 362 8.31 25.63 -2.64
CA ASN A 362 8.35 26.81 -3.49
C ASN A 362 7.82 26.53 -4.89
N TRP A 363 8.20 25.39 -5.48
CA TRP A 363 7.73 24.97 -6.79
C TRP A 363 6.22 24.72 -6.78
N LEU A 364 5.70 23.92 -5.85
CA LEU A 364 4.26 23.64 -5.74
C LEU A 364 3.43 24.92 -5.56
N ASN A 365 3.90 25.86 -4.74
CA ASN A 365 3.25 27.16 -4.56
C ASN A 365 3.26 28.02 -5.85
N GLU A 366 4.36 28.02 -6.60
CA GLU A 366 4.48 28.74 -7.87
C GLU A 366 3.45 28.25 -8.90
N TYR A 367 3.24 26.94 -8.96
CA TYR A 367 2.29 26.31 -9.89
C TYR A 367 0.88 26.12 -9.31
N LYS A 368 0.65 26.53 -8.06
CA LYS A 368 -0.62 26.35 -7.31
C LYS A 368 -1.10 24.90 -7.33
N LEU A 369 -0.18 23.97 -7.07
CA LEU A 369 -0.44 22.54 -6.97
C LEU A 369 -0.37 22.11 -5.50
N ASP A 370 -1.29 21.26 -5.07
CA ASP A 370 -1.24 20.67 -3.73
C ASP A 370 -0.20 19.54 -3.65
N ASP A 371 0.05 18.83 -4.76
CA ASP A 371 1.04 17.75 -4.87
C ASP A 371 1.52 17.57 -6.34
N PHE A 372 2.56 16.76 -6.56
CA PHE A 372 3.01 16.40 -7.92
C PHE A 372 1.94 15.58 -8.66
N ARG A 373 1.82 15.82 -9.97
CA ARG A 373 0.84 15.20 -10.86
C ARG A 373 1.19 13.76 -11.22
N SER A 374 2.47 13.44 -11.27
CA SER A 374 2.95 12.11 -11.62
C SER A 374 4.30 11.81 -10.96
N ARG A 375 4.66 10.52 -10.97
CA ARG A 375 5.97 10.05 -10.51
C ARG A 375 7.12 10.60 -11.35
N ASP A 376 6.90 10.74 -12.66
CA ASP A 376 7.90 11.28 -13.56
C ASP A 376 8.12 12.76 -13.29
N GLU A 377 7.05 13.53 -13.04
CA GLU A 377 7.15 14.94 -12.62
C GLU A 377 7.94 15.05 -11.31
N ALA A 378 7.62 14.26 -10.30
CA ALA A 378 8.36 14.27 -9.03
C ALA A 378 9.87 13.98 -9.21
N LYS A 379 10.21 13.01 -10.06
CA LYS A 379 11.61 12.67 -10.40
C LYS A 379 12.30 13.79 -11.18
N GLU A 380 11.63 14.38 -12.15
CA GLU A 380 12.14 15.51 -12.93
C GLU A 380 12.41 16.73 -12.03
N ILE A 381 11.49 17.04 -11.13
CA ILE A 381 11.64 18.14 -10.16
C ILE A 381 12.76 17.84 -9.16
N TYR A 382 12.91 16.60 -8.69
CA TYR A 382 14.06 16.19 -7.88
C TYR A 382 15.40 16.42 -8.61
N VAL A 383 15.49 15.98 -9.87
CA VAL A 383 16.70 16.17 -10.70
C VAL A 383 16.97 17.65 -10.95
N LYS A 384 15.91 18.45 -11.17
CA LYS A 384 16.02 19.92 -11.29
C LYS A 384 16.55 20.55 -10.01
N ALA A 385 16.06 20.12 -8.84
CA ALA A 385 16.56 20.59 -7.55
C ALA A 385 18.05 20.23 -7.38
N LYS A 386 18.41 18.97 -7.65
CA LYS A 386 19.78 18.45 -7.58
C LYS A 386 20.75 19.22 -8.48
N THR A 387 20.38 19.45 -9.73
CA THR A 387 21.20 20.20 -10.70
C THR A 387 21.31 21.69 -10.41
N SER A 388 20.40 22.24 -9.60
CA SER A 388 20.42 23.64 -9.16
C SER A 388 21.29 23.89 -7.91
N ILE A 389 21.79 22.83 -7.26
CA ILE A 389 22.67 22.97 -6.10
C ILE A 389 24.03 23.48 -6.57
N VAL A 390 24.44 24.62 -6.00
CA VAL A 390 25.81 25.11 -6.14
C VAL A 390 26.66 24.40 -5.09
N VAL A 391 27.53 23.49 -5.54
CA VAL A 391 28.42 22.68 -4.69
C VAL A 391 29.76 23.37 -4.50
#